data_AF-A0A2H5Q8E2-F1
#
_entry.id   AF-A0A2H5Q8E2-F1
#
_cell.length_a   1.000
_cell.length_b   1.000
_cell.length_c   1.000
_cell.angle_alpha   90.00
_cell.angle_beta   90.00
_cell.angle_gamma   90.00
#
_symmetry.space_group_name_H-M   'P 1'
#
loop_
_entity.id
_entity.type
_entity.pdbx_description
1 polymer ?
#
loop_
_entity_poly.entity_id
_entity_poly.type
_entity_poly.pdbx_seq_one_letter_code
_entity_poly.pdbx_strand_id
1 'polypeptide(L)'
;MKSAFRNAVALRTLPHYHCINPHFHSLPRFSVAAVSSPPSSLVSPSKPETFRFLRRSSPLRVRYSSMTGGETDAPTSMEKQFEDFRVKLDEAGSLRERIRAVVNEIESITRLMHASLLHVHQSRPLSEVLEKPKAQVDGLKELYGRLAEVLCECPGEYYRFHNDWRSETQTVVSLLAFMHWLETGKLLMHTEAEEKLGMNQAEFALDIEDYLIGLCFLSNEMPRYVVNQVLAGNYDCPRKVLRFLTDLHAAFRMLNLRNDFLRKKFDSLKYDLKRVEEVYYDMKIRHLANGDSAEDNGTQGQS
;
A
#
# COMPACT_ATOMS: atom_id res chain seq x y z
N MET A 1 -47.61 4.07 47.27
CA MET A 1 -46.22 4.18 47.76
C MET A 1 -45.33 4.24 46.51
N LYS A 2 -44.81 5.42 46.15
CA LYS A 2 -43.41 5.87 46.34
C LYS A 2 -42.40 4.87 45.74
N SER A 3 -41.45 5.20 44.87
CA SER A 3 -41.04 6.45 44.23
C SER A 3 -40.03 6.09 43.13
N ALA A 4 -39.94 6.97 42.14
CA ALA A 4 -38.94 7.06 41.09
C ALA A 4 -37.48 6.90 41.56
N PHE A 5 -36.66 6.35 40.66
CA PHE A 5 -35.36 6.94 40.34
C PHE A 5 -35.16 6.94 38.82
N ARG A 6 -34.99 8.15 38.30
CA ARG A 6 -34.53 8.48 36.95
C ARG A 6 -33.02 8.29 36.90
N ASN A 7 -32.48 7.79 35.79
CA ASN A 7 -31.21 8.26 35.28
C ASN A 7 -31.25 8.20 33.74
N ALA A 8 -31.25 9.40 33.16
CA ALA A 8 -31.11 9.63 31.73
C ALA A 8 -29.64 9.41 31.36
N VAL A 9 -29.37 8.44 30.51
CA VAL A 9 -28.09 8.33 29.80
C VAL A 9 -28.32 8.82 28.39
N ALA A 10 -27.67 9.92 28.07
CA ALA A 10 -27.69 10.56 26.76
C ALA A 10 -27.16 9.58 25.70
N LEU A 11 -28.05 9.14 24.81
CA LEU A 11 -27.68 8.52 23.55
C LEU A 11 -26.97 9.58 22.70
N ARG A 12 -25.64 9.56 22.69
CA ARG A 12 -24.85 10.21 21.64
C ARG A 12 -25.10 9.44 20.35
N THR A 13 -25.96 10.00 19.53
CA THR A 13 -26.19 9.65 18.13
C THR A 13 -24.86 9.63 17.37
N LEU A 14 -24.55 8.46 16.80
CA LEU A 14 -23.51 8.27 15.78
C LEU A 14 -23.79 9.19 14.59
N PRO A 15 -22.81 9.95 14.07
CA PRO A 15 -23.04 10.73 12.86
C PRO A 15 -23.12 9.77 11.66
N HIS A 16 -24.27 9.85 10.98
CA HIS A 16 -24.47 9.36 9.63
C HIS A 16 -23.32 9.76 8.70
N TYR A 17 -22.75 8.78 7.99
CA TYR A 17 -21.95 9.04 6.80
C TYR A 17 -22.87 9.60 5.70
N HIS A 18 -22.97 10.92 5.63
CA HIS A 18 -23.59 11.59 4.49
C HIS A 18 -22.55 11.75 3.38
N CYS A 19 -22.65 10.88 2.37
CA CYS A 19 -22.06 11.11 1.05
C CYS A 19 -22.77 12.30 0.40
N ILE A 20 -22.10 13.45 0.30
CA ILE A 20 -22.55 14.59 -0.51
C ILE A 20 -21.36 15.10 -1.31
N ASN A 21 -21.31 14.73 -2.59
CA ASN A 21 -20.57 15.49 -3.60
C ASN A 21 -21.49 15.70 -4.80
N PRO A 22 -22.08 16.89 -4.98
CA PRO A 22 -23.03 17.14 -6.04
C PRO A 22 -22.40 17.99 -7.14
N HIS A 23 -21.34 17.55 -7.83
CA HIS A 23 -20.95 18.15 -9.11
C HIS A 23 -20.18 17.14 -9.99
N PHE A 24 -20.92 16.40 -10.82
CA PHE A 24 -20.38 15.72 -12.00
C PHE A 24 -20.78 16.53 -13.23
N HIS A 25 -19.83 17.28 -13.80
CA HIS A 25 -19.92 17.74 -15.17
C HIS A 25 -19.07 16.85 -16.06
N SER A 26 -19.76 16.11 -16.92
CA SER A 26 -19.24 15.28 -18.00
C SER A 26 -18.48 16.13 -19.03
N LEU A 27 -17.25 15.75 -19.38
CA LEU A 27 -16.58 16.21 -20.59
C LEU A 27 -16.00 15.01 -21.38
N PRO A 28 -15.93 15.10 -22.73
CA PRO A 28 -16.01 13.95 -23.62
C PRO A 28 -14.66 13.26 -23.87
N ARG A 29 -14.77 11.95 -24.13
CA ARG A 29 -13.71 11.07 -24.65
C ARG A 29 -13.19 11.59 -25.99
N PHE A 30 -11.89 11.90 -26.06
CA PHE A 30 -11.17 11.95 -27.33
C PHE A 30 -10.41 10.63 -27.53
N SER A 31 -10.78 9.95 -28.61
CA SER A 31 -10.19 8.70 -29.08
C SER A 31 -8.92 9.01 -29.86
N VAL A 32 -7.76 8.52 -29.41
CA VAL A 32 -6.50 8.62 -30.17
C VAL A 32 -6.30 7.30 -30.92
N ALA A 33 -6.38 7.39 -32.24
CA ALA A 33 -6.14 6.27 -33.15
C ALA A 33 -4.65 5.90 -33.19
N ALA A 34 -4.39 4.59 -33.18
CA ALA A 34 -3.08 3.99 -33.32
C ALA A 34 -2.49 4.22 -34.72
N VAL A 35 -1.19 4.50 -34.78
CA VAL A 35 -0.40 4.41 -36.02
C VAL A 35 0.76 3.44 -35.78
N SER A 36 0.79 2.42 -36.63
CA SER A 36 1.71 1.29 -36.68
C SER A 36 3.09 1.64 -37.26
N SER A 37 4.16 1.05 -36.69
CA SER A 37 5.51 0.93 -37.28
C SER A 37 5.60 -0.30 -38.21
N PRO A 38 6.51 -0.34 -39.21
CA PRO A 38 7.74 -1.17 -39.10
C PRO A 38 8.92 -0.69 -40.03
N PRO A 39 10.00 -1.47 -40.33
CA PRO A 39 11.13 -1.82 -39.46
C PRO A 39 12.53 -1.48 -40.06
N SER A 40 13.57 -1.86 -39.33
CA SER A 40 15.02 -1.56 -39.42
C SER A 40 15.81 -2.10 -40.63
N SER A 41 16.91 -1.42 -40.97
CA SER A 41 18.12 -2.06 -41.55
C SER A 41 19.42 -1.31 -41.20
N LEU A 42 20.50 -2.10 -41.13
CA LEU A 42 21.81 -1.91 -40.49
C LEU A 42 22.81 -1.03 -41.26
N VAL A 43 23.86 -0.57 -40.54
CA VAL A 43 25.31 -0.54 -40.88
C VAL A 43 26.03 0.75 -40.42
N SER A 44 27.14 0.57 -39.68
CA SER A 44 28.06 1.56 -39.09
C SER A 44 29.25 1.91 -40.06
N PRO A 45 30.37 2.53 -39.64
CA PRO A 45 30.61 3.88 -39.09
C PRO A 45 31.75 4.65 -39.82
N SER A 46 31.82 6.00 -39.77
CA SER A 46 33.10 6.73 -39.96
C SER A 46 33.10 8.21 -39.52
N LYS A 47 34.03 8.49 -38.58
CA LYS A 47 34.87 9.68 -38.26
C LYS A 47 34.33 11.14 -38.26
N PRO A 48 34.91 12.01 -37.39
CA PRO A 48 34.43 13.38 -37.17
C PRO A 48 35.21 14.41 -38.00
N GLU A 49 34.51 15.41 -38.55
CA GLU A 49 35.15 16.66 -38.99
C GLU A 49 34.39 17.89 -38.50
N THR A 50 35.22 18.77 -37.96
CA THR A 50 35.00 20.08 -37.36
C THR A 50 34.26 21.04 -38.28
N PHE A 51 33.13 21.62 -37.85
CA PHE A 51 32.61 22.84 -38.46
C PHE A 51 32.15 23.87 -37.41
N ARG A 52 32.59 25.11 -37.69
CA ARG A 52 32.59 26.29 -36.84
C ARG A 52 31.17 26.76 -36.49
N PHE A 53 30.94 27.05 -35.21
CA PHE A 53 29.77 27.81 -34.75
C PHE A 53 29.86 29.26 -35.25
N LEU A 54 28.95 29.66 -36.14
CA LEU A 54 28.55 31.05 -36.29
C LEU A 54 27.08 31.20 -35.93
N ARG A 55 26.91 31.97 -34.85
CA ARG A 55 25.70 32.43 -34.19
C ARG A 55 24.75 33.13 -35.18
N ARG A 56 23.52 32.64 -35.33
CA ARG A 56 22.40 33.45 -35.84
C ARG A 56 21.11 33.08 -35.13
N SER A 57 20.89 33.75 -34.01
CA SER A 57 19.58 33.86 -33.34
C SER A 57 18.68 34.78 -34.16
N SER A 58 17.61 34.22 -34.73
CA SER A 58 16.48 34.99 -35.26
C SER A 58 15.38 35.01 -34.20
N PRO A 59 14.95 36.17 -33.66
CA PRO A 59 13.76 36.21 -32.84
C PRO A 59 12.53 36.34 -33.74
N LEU A 60 11.58 35.42 -33.58
CA LEU A 60 10.22 35.56 -34.11
C LEU A 60 9.56 36.74 -33.37
N ARG A 61 9.43 37.86 -34.08
CA ARG A 61 8.80 39.09 -33.59
C ARG A 61 7.28 38.93 -33.70
N VAL A 62 6.63 38.56 -32.60
CA VAL A 62 5.16 38.66 -32.49
C VAL A 62 4.80 40.14 -32.41
N ARG A 63 4.17 40.68 -33.46
CA ARG A 63 3.60 42.03 -33.48
C ARG A 63 2.25 41.99 -32.77
N TYR A 64 2.13 42.65 -31.62
CA TYR A 64 0.84 43.04 -31.09
C TYR A 64 0.37 44.31 -31.80
N SER A 65 -0.74 44.22 -32.51
CA SER A 65 -1.45 45.37 -33.06
C SER A 65 -2.20 46.07 -31.93
N SER A 66 -1.87 47.34 -31.70
CA SER A 66 -2.66 48.22 -30.83
C SER A 66 -3.97 48.56 -31.54
N MET A 67 -5.11 48.16 -30.96
CA MET A 67 -6.41 48.76 -31.26
C MET A 67 -6.90 49.43 -29.98
N THR A 68 -7.01 50.74 -30.05
CA THR A 68 -7.61 51.62 -29.05
C THR A 68 -9.13 51.56 -29.14
N GLY A 69 -9.80 51.39 -28.00
CA GLY A 69 -11.19 51.78 -27.78
C GLY A 69 -12.14 50.63 -27.46
N GLY A 70 -12.53 50.52 -26.19
CA GLY A 70 -13.69 49.74 -25.75
C GLY A 70 -13.47 48.98 -24.44
N GLU A 71 -13.93 49.56 -23.34
CA GLU A 71 -14.34 48.88 -22.09
C GLU A 71 -13.32 47.96 -21.39
N THR A 72 -12.43 48.59 -20.64
CA THR A 72 -11.51 47.98 -19.66
C THR A 72 -12.22 47.60 -18.35
N ASP A 73 -12.94 46.49 -18.32
CA ASP A 73 -13.36 45.88 -17.03
C ASP A 73 -13.40 44.32 -17.03
N ALA A 74 -13.05 43.66 -18.14
CA ALA A 74 -13.06 42.19 -18.26
C ALA A 74 -11.69 41.46 -18.25
N PRO A 75 -10.55 42.03 -18.70
CA PRO A 75 -9.30 41.26 -18.81
C PRO A 75 -8.63 40.94 -17.45
N THR A 76 -8.88 41.76 -16.43
CA THR A 76 -8.26 41.60 -15.09
C THR A 76 -8.87 40.47 -14.26
N SER A 77 -10.15 40.14 -14.46
CA SER A 77 -10.82 39.09 -13.68
C SER A 77 -10.34 37.69 -14.05
N MET A 78 -10.10 37.42 -15.34
CA MET A 78 -9.60 36.13 -15.80
C MET A 78 -8.13 35.93 -15.38
N GLU A 79 -7.29 36.95 -15.60
CA GLU A 79 -5.88 36.92 -15.20
C GLU A 79 -5.73 36.68 -13.70
N LYS A 80 -6.53 37.38 -12.87
CA LYS A 80 -6.56 37.18 -11.42
C LYS A 80 -6.99 35.77 -11.03
N GLN A 81 -8.00 35.20 -11.70
CA GLN A 81 -8.44 33.83 -11.42
C GLN A 81 -7.34 32.80 -11.72
N PHE A 82 -6.62 32.95 -12.83
CA PHE A 82 -5.52 32.07 -13.20
C PHE A 82 -4.29 32.26 -12.30
N GLU A 83 -4.07 33.48 -11.82
CA GLU A 83 -3.06 33.76 -10.80
C GLU A 83 -3.39 33.03 -9.48
N ASP A 84 -4.64 33.10 -9.02
CA ASP A 84 -5.10 32.37 -7.84
C ASP A 84 -4.96 30.84 -8.02
N PHE A 85 -5.22 30.32 -9.23
CA PHE A 85 -5.00 28.91 -9.55
C PHE A 85 -3.52 28.52 -9.51
N ARG A 86 -2.63 29.38 -10.02
CA ARG A 86 -1.18 29.16 -9.97
C ARG A 86 -0.71 29.02 -8.53
N VAL A 87 -1.07 29.97 -7.66
CA VAL A 87 -0.70 29.96 -6.24
C VAL A 87 -1.15 28.66 -5.56
N LYS A 88 -2.40 28.25 -5.74
CA LYS A 88 -2.93 27.00 -5.17
C LYS A 88 -2.20 25.74 -5.67
N LEU A 89 -1.80 25.72 -6.95
CA LEU A 89 -1.03 24.60 -7.51
C LEU A 89 0.39 24.56 -6.97
N ASP A 90 1.03 25.72 -6.80
CA ASP A 90 2.38 25.82 -6.22
C ASP A 90 2.40 25.38 -4.75
N GLU A 91 1.41 25.79 -3.95
CA GLU A 91 1.23 25.35 -2.56
C GLU A 91 1.04 23.81 -2.48
N ALA A 92 0.16 23.26 -3.31
CA ALA A 92 -0.05 21.81 -3.38
C ALA A 92 1.20 21.06 -3.87
N GLY A 93 2.00 21.68 -4.74
CA GLY A 93 3.29 21.17 -5.19
C GLY A 93 4.30 21.09 -4.05
N SER A 94 4.45 22.19 -3.30
CA SER A 94 5.32 22.27 -2.13
C SER A 94 4.93 21.24 -1.04
N LEU A 95 3.63 21.06 -0.80
CA LEU A 95 3.14 20.03 0.12
C LEU A 95 3.52 18.62 -0.33
N ARG A 96 3.36 18.28 -1.63
CA ARG A 96 3.78 16.98 -2.16
C ARG A 96 5.28 16.74 -2.02
N GLU A 97 6.11 17.78 -2.17
CA GLU A 97 7.56 17.65 -1.97
C GLU A 97 7.90 17.29 -0.53
N ARG A 98 7.25 17.92 0.46
CA ARG A 98 7.41 17.58 1.87
C ARG A 98 6.94 16.17 2.19
N ILE A 99 5.77 15.76 1.67
CA ILE A 99 5.27 14.39 1.80
C ILE A 99 6.28 13.39 1.23
N ARG A 100 6.77 13.61 0.00
CA ARG A 100 7.76 12.74 -0.63
C ARG A 100 9.06 12.65 0.17
N ALA A 101 9.49 13.74 0.81
CA ALA A 101 10.68 13.72 1.66
C ALA A 101 10.51 12.72 2.82
N VAL A 102 9.37 12.76 3.52
CA VAL A 102 9.05 11.82 4.61
C VAL A 102 8.89 10.39 4.07
N VAL A 103 8.20 10.21 2.95
CA VAL A 103 8.01 8.88 2.33
C VAL A 103 9.33 8.24 1.92
N ASN A 104 10.30 9.01 1.41
CA ASN A 104 11.63 8.49 1.09
C ASN A 104 12.38 7.99 2.34
N GLU A 105 12.19 8.63 3.49
CA GLU A 105 12.73 8.16 4.76
C GLU A 105 12.03 6.84 5.19
N ILE A 106 10.71 6.76 5.06
CA ILE A 106 9.92 5.54 5.32
C ILE A 106 10.40 4.40 4.43
N GLU A 107 10.58 4.65 3.13
CA GLU A 107 11.08 3.67 2.16
C GLU A 107 12.48 3.18 2.56
N SER A 108 13.35 4.09 3.02
CA SER A 108 14.70 3.74 3.50
C SER A 108 14.68 2.76 4.67
N ILE A 109 13.87 3.06 5.70
CA ILE A 109 13.70 2.16 6.85
C ILE A 109 13.08 0.83 6.41
N THR A 110 12.06 0.89 5.55
CA THR A 110 11.35 -0.29 5.02
C THR A 110 12.30 -1.22 4.28
N ARG A 111 13.21 -0.69 3.44
CA ARG A 111 14.24 -1.49 2.76
C ARG A 111 15.19 -2.19 3.74
N LEU A 112 15.60 -1.51 4.82
CA LEU A 112 16.47 -2.11 5.85
C LEU A 112 15.76 -3.21 6.65
N MET A 113 14.49 -3.00 7.00
CA MET A 113 13.66 -4.01 7.65
C MET A 113 13.50 -5.23 6.75
N HIS A 114 13.17 -5.02 5.47
CA HIS A 114 12.99 -6.10 4.51
C HIS A 114 14.29 -6.89 4.30
N ALA A 115 15.43 -6.20 4.11
CA ALA A 115 16.74 -6.85 3.97
C ALA A 115 17.10 -7.71 5.20
N SER A 116 16.76 -7.24 6.39
CA SER A 116 16.97 -7.99 7.63
C SER A 116 16.04 -9.22 7.70
N LEU A 117 14.77 -9.07 7.32
CA LEU A 117 13.79 -10.15 7.34
C LEU A 117 14.10 -11.26 6.31
N LEU A 118 14.75 -10.96 5.20
CA LEU A 118 15.16 -11.99 4.22
C LEU A 118 16.04 -13.09 4.83
N HIS A 119 16.74 -12.81 5.93
CA HIS A 119 17.53 -13.82 6.66
C HIS A 119 16.67 -14.94 7.28
N VAL A 120 15.35 -14.76 7.39
CA VAL A 120 14.42 -15.81 7.84
C VAL A 120 14.46 -17.05 6.92
N HIS A 121 14.88 -16.88 5.67
CA HIS A 121 15.04 -17.97 4.70
C HIS A 121 16.39 -18.69 4.79
N GLN A 122 17.32 -18.22 5.64
CA GLN A 122 18.69 -18.74 5.75
C GLN A 122 18.92 -19.58 7.03
N SER A 123 17.85 -20.14 7.62
CA SER A 123 17.91 -20.96 8.84
C SER A 123 18.53 -20.29 10.08
N ARG A 124 18.49 -18.96 10.14
CA ARG A 124 18.95 -18.20 11.31
C ARG A 124 17.94 -18.26 12.46
N PRO A 125 18.38 -18.09 13.73
CA PRO A 125 17.47 -17.99 14.87
C PRO A 125 16.51 -16.82 14.67
N LEU A 126 15.22 -17.05 14.96
CA LEU A 126 14.20 -16.02 14.73
C LEU A 126 14.44 -14.75 15.58
N SER A 127 14.96 -14.90 16.80
CA SER A 127 15.33 -13.76 17.65
C SER A 127 16.28 -12.81 16.93
N GLU A 128 17.40 -13.32 16.41
CA GLU A 128 18.42 -12.52 15.70
C GLU A 128 17.87 -11.84 14.44
N VAL A 129 16.98 -12.51 13.71
CA VAL A 129 16.37 -11.97 12.49
C VAL A 129 15.42 -10.82 12.82
N LEU A 130 14.70 -10.90 13.94
CA LEU A 130 13.69 -9.91 14.32
C LEU A 130 14.23 -8.73 15.14
N GLU A 131 15.40 -8.84 15.76
CA GLU A 131 16.03 -7.74 16.52
C GLU A 131 16.11 -6.44 15.71
N LYS A 132 16.70 -6.50 14.50
CA LYS A 132 16.91 -5.31 13.67
C LYS A 132 15.59 -4.71 13.16
N PRO A 133 14.66 -5.47 12.55
CA PRO A 133 13.36 -4.92 12.14
C PRO A 133 12.56 -4.31 13.29
N LYS A 134 12.56 -4.94 14.47
CA LYS A 134 11.84 -4.42 15.65
C LYS A 134 12.38 -3.07 16.09
N ALA A 135 13.70 -2.90 16.11
CA ALA A 135 14.33 -1.64 16.46
C ALA A 135 13.99 -0.48 15.49
N GLN A 136 13.46 -0.78 14.30
CA GLN A 136 13.04 0.22 13.32
C GLN A 136 11.56 0.63 13.44
N VAL A 137 10.75 -0.11 14.21
CA VAL A 137 9.29 0.14 14.31
C VAL A 137 9.00 1.51 14.91
N ASP A 138 9.73 1.91 15.96
CA ASP A 138 9.57 3.22 16.58
C ASP A 138 9.95 4.35 15.60
N GLY A 139 11.00 4.14 14.79
CA GLY A 139 11.38 5.07 13.73
C GLY A 139 10.29 5.24 12.66
N LEU A 140 9.62 4.15 12.26
CA LEU A 140 8.46 4.23 11.37
C LEU A 140 7.31 5.01 12.01
N LYS A 141 7.02 4.77 13.29
CA LYS A 141 5.98 5.49 14.04
C LYS A 141 6.24 6.99 14.08
N GLU A 142 7.48 7.40 14.31
CA GLU A 142 7.88 8.82 14.27
C GLU A 142 7.69 9.43 12.87
N LEU A 143 8.03 8.70 11.80
CA LEU A 143 7.86 9.17 10.43
C LEU A 143 6.39 9.32 10.03
N TYR A 144 5.52 8.37 10.41
CA TYR A 144 4.08 8.50 10.20
C TYR A 144 3.49 9.64 11.03
N GLY A 145 4.01 9.89 12.24
CA GLY A 145 3.68 11.07 13.03
C GLY A 145 4.03 12.38 12.31
N ARG A 146 5.23 12.49 11.76
CA ARG A 146 5.65 13.63 10.93
C ARG A 146 4.78 13.77 9.67
N LEU A 147 4.40 12.67 9.04
CA LEU A 147 3.51 12.69 7.87
C LEU A 147 2.12 13.22 8.25
N ALA A 148 1.60 12.83 9.42
CA ALA A 148 0.35 13.37 9.97
C ALA A 148 0.45 14.88 10.22
N GLU A 149 1.55 15.36 10.82
CA GLU A 149 1.79 16.80 11.04
C GLU A 149 1.80 17.61 9.74
N VAL A 150 2.43 17.09 8.69
CA VAL A 150 2.43 17.72 7.36
C VAL A 150 1.01 17.82 6.79
N LEU A 151 0.15 16.83 7.05
CA LEU A 151 -1.24 16.81 6.57
C LEU A 151 -2.19 17.66 7.42
N CYS A 152 -1.88 17.92 8.69
CA CYS A 152 -2.65 18.84 9.54
C CYS A 152 -2.75 20.26 8.95
N GLU A 153 -1.81 20.65 8.08
CA GLU A 153 -1.85 21.93 7.36
C GLU A 153 -2.97 22.00 6.31
N CYS A 154 -3.52 20.85 5.90
CA CYS A 154 -4.59 20.73 4.91
C CYS A 154 -5.74 19.81 5.39
N PRO A 155 -6.56 20.25 6.37
CA PRO A 155 -7.64 19.44 6.91
C PRO A 155 -8.61 18.96 5.81
N GLY A 156 -8.91 17.66 5.80
CA GLY A 156 -9.86 17.06 4.85
C GLY A 156 -9.28 16.69 3.48
N GLU A 157 -7.99 16.95 3.21
CA GLU A 157 -7.34 16.59 1.94
C GLU A 157 -6.59 15.24 1.98
N TYR A 158 -6.80 14.39 2.99
CA TYR A 158 -6.12 13.09 3.16
C TYR A 158 -6.05 12.28 1.84
N TYR A 159 -7.21 11.99 1.23
CA TYR A 159 -7.29 11.17 0.02
C TYR A 159 -6.74 11.84 -1.24
N ARG A 160 -6.54 13.17 -1.24
CA ARG A 160 -5.93 13.89 -2.37
C ARG A 160 -4.44 13.55 -2.53
N PHE A 161 -3.77 13.34 -1.40
CA PHE A 161 -2.34 13.05 -1.34
C PHE A 161 -2.03 11.59 -0.98
N HIS A 162 -3.01 10.82 -0.51
CA HIS A 162 -2.85 9.44 -0.07
C HIS A 162 -2.03 8.53 -1.00
N ASN A 163 -2.20 8.68 -2.32
CA ASN A 163 -1.44 7.92 -3.31
C ASN A 163 0.09 8.12 -3.22
N ASP A 164 0.58 9.20 -2.61
CA ASP A 164 2.01 9.50 -2.46
C ASP A 164 2.71 8.58 -1.43
N TRP A 165 1.99 8.04 -0.42
CA TRP A 165 2.56 7.13 0.60
C TRP A 165 1.90 5.74 0.65
N ARG A 166 0.85 5.55 -0.14
CA ARG A 166 0.04 4.32 -0.19
C ARG A 166 0.88 3.05 -0.38
N SER A 167 1.76 3.05 -1.38
CA SER A 167 2.58 1.86 -1.73
C SER A 167 3.53 1.46 -0.60
N GLU A 168 4.14 2.45 0.06
CA GLU A 168 5.05 2.19 1.16
C GLU A 168 4.29 1.69 2.38
N THR A 169 3.10 2.24 2.65
CA THR A 169 2.26 1.79 3.76
C THR A 169 1.82 0.34 3.61
N GLN A 170 1.42 -0.07 2.40
CA GLN A 170 1.11 -1.48 2.10
C GLN A 170 2.31 -2.40 2.36
N THR A 171 3.52 -1.96 1.98
CA THR A 171 4.76 -2.72 2.19
C THR A 171 5.11 -2.81 3.67
N VAL A 172 5.04 -1.69 4.40
CA VAL A 172 5.28 -1.64 5.84
C VAL A 172 4.31 -2.56 6.58
N VAL A 173 3.01 -2.51 6.28
CA VAL A 173 2.01 -3.40 6.89
C VAL A 173 2.35 -4.87 6.60
N SER A 174 2.76 -5.20 5.37
CA SER A 174 3.19 -6.57 5.03
C SER A 174 4.35 -7.04 5.90
N LEU A 175 5.37 -6.20 6.11
CA LEU A 175 6.53 -6.55 6.94
C LEU A 175 6.15 -6.69 8.41
N LEU A 176 5.33 -5.77 8.94
CA LEU A 176 4.84 -5.83 10.32
C LEU A 176 3.97 -7.08 10.56
N ALA A 177 3.09 -7.40 9.63
CA ALA A 177 2.25 -8.60 9.70
C ALA A 177 3.11 -9.88 9.62
N PHE A 178 4.16 -9.88 8.80
CA PHE A 178 5.07 -11.01 8.72
C PHE A 178 5.86 -11.22 10.01
N MET A 179 6.42 -10.15 10.55
CA MET A 179 7.08 -10.17 11.86
C MET A 179 6.15 -10.71 12.94
N HIS A 180 4.94 -10.16 13.05
CA HIS A 180 3.97 -10.60 14.04
C HIS A 180 3.62 -12.09 13.87
N TRP A 181 3.39 -12.54 12.64
CA TRP A 181 3.09 -13.95 12.38
C TRP A 181 4.26 -14.87 12.75
N LEU A 182 5.51 -14.47 12.47
CA LEU A 182 6.69 -15.25 12.85
C LEU A 182 6.77 -15.43 14.38
N GLU A 183 6.36 -14.43 15.15
CA GLU A 183 6.39 -14.47 16.61
C GLU A 183 5.22 -15.23 17.25
N THR A 184 4.01 -15.00 16.75
CA THR A 184 2.77 -15.44 17.41
C THR A 184 2.06 -16.56 16.68
N GLY A 185 2.34 -16.74 15.39
CA GLY A 185 1.59 -17.59 14.47
C GLY A 185 0.17 -17.08 14.16
N LYS A 186 -0.15 -15.82 14.51
CA LYS A 186 -1.48 -15.22 14.35
C LYS A 186 -1.44 -14.05 13.36
N LEU A 187 -2.63 -13.59 12.97
CA LEU A 187 -2.81 -12.39 12.16
C LEU A 187 -2.59 -11.13 13.02
N LEU A 188 -1.80 -10.18 12.53
CA LEU A 188 -1.72 -8.83 13.10
C LEU A 188 -3.04 -8.10 12.82
N MET A 189 -3.79 -7.73 13.85
CA MET A 189 -5.08 -7.07 13.68
C MET A 189 -4.90 -5.64 13.14
N HIS A 190 -5.91 -5.11 12.42
CA HIS A 190 -5.86 -3.75 11.87
C HIS A 190 -5.60 -2.68 12.95
N THR A 191 -6.28 -2.78 14.09
CA THR A 191 -6.10 -1.86 15.22
C THR A 191 -4.70 -1.94 15.84
N GLU A 192 -4.09 -3.14 15.87
CA GLU A 192 -2.73 -3.33 16.37
C GLU A 192 -1.69 -2.75 15.39
N ALA A 193 -1.96 -2.84 14.09
CA ALA A 193 -1.13 -2.21 13.06
C ALA A 193 -1.20 -0.68 13.14
N GLU A 194 -2.39 -0.11 13.35
CA GLU A 194 -2.59 1.33 13.58
C GLU A 194 -1.78 1.82 14.79
N GLU A 195 -1.86 1.11 15.92
CA GLU A 195 -1.15 1.48 17.14
C GLU A 195 0.38 1.44 16.96
N LYS A 196 0.87 0.40 16.27
CA LYS A 196 2.30 0.24 15.94
C LYS A 196 2.81 1.37 15.06
N LEU A 197 2.02 1.86 14.11
CA LEU A 197 2.39 2.95 13.22
C LEU A 197 2.05 4.34 13.76
N GLY A 198 1.30 4.45 14.86
CA GLY A 198 0.79 5.72 15.36
C GLY A 198 -0.29 6.34 14.47
N MET A 199 -0.97 5.53 13.66
CA MET A 199 -2.04 5.93 12.73
C MET A 199 -3.42 5.70 13.33
N ASN A 200 -3.63 6.17 14.56
CA ASN A 200 -4.89 6.01 15.31
C ASN A 200 -5.63 7.34 15.53
N GLN A 201 -5.29 8.36 14.73
CA GLN A 201 -5.86 9.70 14.84
C GLN A 201 -7.07 9.84 13.89
N ALA A 202 -8.07 10.64 14.29
CA ALA A 202 -9.31 10.79 13.53
C ALA A 202 -9.10 11.33 12.10
N GLU A 203 -8.04 12.11 11.88
CA GLU A 203 -7.73 12.72 10.57
C GLU A 203 -6.64 11.94 9.79
N PHE A 204 -5.88 11.08 10.46
CA PHE A 204 -4.80 10.28 9.86
C PHE A 204 -4.82 8.85 10.43
N ALA A 205 -5.51 7.97 9.71
CA ALA A 205 -5.74 6.58 10.09
C ALA A 205 -5.23 5.60 9.00
N LEU A 206 -4.95 4.36 9.39
CA LEU A 206 -4.53 3.33 8.45
C LEU A 206 -5.72 2.91 7.59
N ASP A 207 -5.66 3.19 6.29
CA ASP A 207 -6.73 2.82 5.38
C ASP A 207 -6.91 1.29 5.32
N ILE A 208 -8.17 0.85 5.34
CA ILE A 208 -8.52 -0.56 5.40
C ILE A 208 -8.05 -1.28 4.12
N GLU A 209 -8.11 -0.63 2.96
CA GLU A 209 -7.63 -1.24 1.71
C GLU A 209 -6.13 -1.48 1.77
N ASP A 210 -5.36 -0.54 2.30
CA ASP A 210 -3.90 -0.67 2.40
C ASP A 210 -3.49 -1.77 3.35
N TYR A 211 -4.21 -1.93 4.47
CA TYR A 211 -4.03 -3.06 5.37
C TYR A 211 -4.28 -4.40 4.67
N LEU A 212 -5.43 -4.53 3.97
CA LEU A 212 -5.79 -5.75 3.26
C LEU A 212 -4.82 -6.08 2.11
N ILE A 213 -4.33 -5.07 1.39
CA ILE A 213 -3.30 -5.26 0.36
C ILE A 213 -1.98 -5.71 1.01
N GLY A 214 -1.59 -5.14 2.15
CA GLY A 214 -0.42 -5.58 2.91
C GLY A 214 -0.50 -7.05 3.32
N LEU A 215 -1.67 -7.54 3.73
CA LEU A 215 -1.88 -8.97 4.02
C LEU A 215 -1.77 -9.85 2.76
N CYS A 216 -2.13 -9.35 1.58
CA CYS A 216 -1.89 -10.06 0.33
C CYS A 216 -0.40 -10.08 -0.05
N PHE A 217 0.39 -9.09 0.38
CA PHE A 217 1.84 -9.11 0.16
C PHE A 217 2.54 -10.08 1.11
N LEU A 218 2.06 -10.19 2.36
CA LEU A 218 2.51 -11.19 3.32
C LEU A 218 2.43 -12.61 2.75
N SER A 219 1.33 -12.94 2.05
CA SER A 219 1.17 -14.30 1.50
C SER A 219 2.21 -14.66 0.45
N ASN A 220 2.73 -13.69 -0.29
CA ASN A 220 3.70 -13.93 -1.35
C ASN A 220 5.04 -14.46 -0.79
N GLU A 221 5.40 -14.10 0.44
CA GLU A 221 6.64 -14.54 1.10
C GLU A 221 6.50 -15.93 1.76
N MET A 222 5.27 -16.37 2.05
CA MET A 222 4.99 -17.60 2.78
C MET A 222 5.45 -18.88 2.05
N PRO A 223 5.20 -19.09 0.74
CA PRO A 223 5.69 -20.27 0.03
C PRO A 223 7.21 -20.42 0.10
N ARG A 224 7.95 -19.32 -0.09
CA ARG A 224 9.41 -19.32 0.02
C ARG A 224 9.87 -19.62 1.43
N TYR A 225 9.19 -19.05 2.44
CA TYR A 225 9.47 -19.33 3.84
C TYR A 225 9.28 -20.82 4.15
N VAL A 226 8.15 -21.39 3.77
CA VAL A 226 7.79 -22.81 3.98
C VAL A 226 8.83 -23.75 3.39
N VAL A 227 9.22 -23.56 2.13
CA VAL A 227 10.22 -24.42 1.47
C VAL A 227 11.55 -24.40 2.24
N ASN A 228 12.03 -23.21 2.63
CA ASN A 228 13.30 -23.10 3.35
C ASN A 228 13.22 -23.69 4.75
N GLN A 229 12.08 -23.60 5.43
CA GLN A 229 11.88 -24.25 6.73
C GLN A 229 11.89 -25.78 6.63
N VAL A 230 11.30 -26.35 5.58
CA VAL A 230 11.36 -27.79 5.32
C VAL A 230 12.78 -28.25 5.04
N LEU A 231 13.54 -27.48 4.24
CA LEU A 231 14.96 -27.75 3.98
C LEU A 231 15.82 -27.66 5.26
N ALA A 232 15.41 -26.82 6.22
CA ALA A 232 16.04 -26.70 7.53
C ALA A 232 15.60 -27.80 8.53
N GLY A 233 14.70 -28.72 8.13
CA GLY A 233 14.19 -29.80 8.98
C GLY A 233 13.01 -29.42 9.88
N ASN A 234 12.43 -28.22 9.73
CA ASN A 234 11.24 -27.80 10.47
C ASN A 234 9.96 -28.24 9.76
N TYR A 235 9.51 -29.46 10.05
CA TYR A 235 8.34 -30.07 9.40
C TYR A 235 6.99 -29.63 9.98
N ASP A 236 6.97 -28.89 11.09
CA ASP A 236 5.74 -28.32 11.65
C ASP A 236 5.32 -27.02 10.96
N CYS A 237 6.28 -26.25 10.47
CA CYS A 237 6.04 -24.96 9.84
C CYS A 237 5.02 -25.01 8.69
N PRO A 238 5.10 -25.95 7.72
CA PRO A 238 4.19 -25.98 6.58
C PRO A 238 2.73 -26.19 6.99
N ARG A 239 2.48 -27.02 8.01
CA ARG A 239 1.14 -27.20 8.60
C ARG A 239 0.59 -25.89 9.16
N LYS A 240 1.41 -25.16 9.92
CA LYS A 240 1.03 -23.87 10.54
C LYS A 240 0.72 -22.80 9.49
N VAL A 241 1.58 -22.69 8.47
CA VAL A 241 1.39 -21.73 7.37
C VAL A 241 0.15 -22.08 6.53
N LEU A 242 -0.05 -23.37 6.20
CA LEU A 242 -1.20 -23.82 5.43
C LEU A 242 -2.52 -23.48 6.14
N ARG A 243 -2.60 -23.75 7.45
CA ARG A 243 -3.76 -23.37 8.26
C ARG A 243 -4.00 -21.87 8.22
N PHE A 244 -2.96 -21.07 8.48
CA PHE A 244 -3.06 -19.60 8.45
C PHE A 244 -3.53 -19.06 7.10
N LEU A 245 -2.95 -19.51 5.98
CA LEU A 245 -3.34 -19.05 4.65
C LEU A 245 -4.74 -19.51 4.25
N THR A 246 -5.17 -20.68 4.71
CA THR A 246 -6.54 -21.17 4.50
C THR A 246 -7.55 -20.28 5.23
N ASP A 247 -7.30 -20.00 6.52
CA ASP A 247 -8.14 -19.13 7.34
C ASP A 247 -8.18 -17.71 6.76
N LEU A 248 -7.02 -17.19 6.34
CA LEU A 248 -6.91 -15.88 5.69
C LEU A 248 -7.71 -15.83 4.38
N HIS A 249 -7.55 -16.82 3.50
CA HIS A 249 -8.28 -16.88 2.24
C HIS A 249 -9.80 -17.03 2.47
N ALA A 250 -10.23 -17.78 3.48
CA ALA A 250 -11.64 -17.87 3.87
C ALA A 250 -12.18 -16.51 4.36
N ALA A 251 -11.43 -15.80 5.20
CA ALA A 251 -11.79 -14.47 5.69
C ALA A 251 -11.92 -13.46 4.54
N PHE A 252 -10.98 -13.44 3.58
CA PHE A 252 -11.09 -12.59 2.39
C PHE A 252 -12.32 -12.93 1.53
N ARG A 253 -12.74 -14.20 1.46
CA ARG A 253 -13.97 -14.57 0.74
C ARG A 253 -15.26 -14.06 1.40
N MET A 254 -15.23 -13.74 2.68
CA MET A 254 -16.36 -13.06 3.34
C MET A 254 -16.50 -11.60 2.88
N LEU A 255 -15.45 -11.02 2.29
CA LEU A 255 -15.47 -9.67 1.75
C LEU A 255 -16.03 -9.68 0.32
N ASN A 256 -17.09 -8.91 0.08
CA ASN A 256 -17.65 -8.72 -1.26
C ASN A 256 -16.82 -7.68 -2.05
N LEU A 257 -15.59 -8.04 -2.41
CA LEU A 257 -14.65 -7.16 -3.09
C LEU A 257 -15.11 -6.84 -4.52
N ARG A 258 -15.07 -5.55 -4.88
CA ARG A 258 -15.28 -5.07 -6.26
C ARG A 258 -14.12 -5.52 -7.15
N ASN A 259 -14.32 -5.55 -8.47
CA ASN A 259 -13.25 -5.86 -9.42
C ASN A 259 -12.24 -4.70 -9.57
N ASP A 260 -11.35 -4.58 -8.59
CA ASP A 260 -10.35 -3.52 -8.46
C ASP A 260 -8.93 -4.09 -8.20
N PHE A 261 -8.00 -3.23 -7.77
CA PHE A 261 -6.63 -3.65 -7.49
C PHE A 261 -6.53 -4.61 -6.30
N LEU A 262 -7.28 -4.38 -5.22
CA LEU A 262 -7.32 -5.26 -4.07
C LEU A 262 -7.83 -6.65 -4.47
N ARG A 263 -8.86 -6.72 -5.31
CA ARG A 263 -9.34 -8.01 -5.84
C ARG A 263 -8.28 -8.76 -6.64
N LYS A 264 -7.52 -8.07 -7.49
CA LYS A 264 -6.40 -8.70 -8.23
C LYS A 264 -5.33 -9.26 -7.30
N LYS A 265 -5.04 -8.58 -6.19
CA LYS A 265 -4.08 -9.06 -5.17
C LYS A 265 -4.64 -10.21 -4.34
N PHE A 266 -5.91 -10.16 -3.97
CA PHE A 266 -6.57 -11.30 -3.34
C PHE A 266 -6.60 -12.53 -4.27
N ASP A 267 -6.88 -12.35 -5.56
CA ASP A 267 -6.90 -13.45 -6.52
C ASP A 267 -5.53 -14.13 -6.68
N SER A 268 -4.41 -13.47 -6.33
CA SER A 268 -3.08 -14.10 -6.31
C SER A 268 -2.85 -15.01 -5.10
N LEU A 269 -3.51 -14.74 -3.96
CA LEU A 269 -3.40 -15.52 -2.72
C LEU A 269 -3.67 -17.01 -2.94
N LYS A 270 -4.59 -17.37 -3.84
CA LYS A 270 -4.91 -18.77 -4.16
C LYS A 270 -3.72 -19.55 -4.72
N TYR A 271 -2.80 -18.88 -5.42
CA TYR A 271 -1.61 -19.52 -5.97
C TYR A 271 -0.56 -19.75 -4.88
N ASP A 272 -0.42 -18.82 -3.94
CA ASP A 272 0.47 -19.00 -2.79
C ASP A 272 -0.03 -20.11 -1.88
N LEU A 273 -1.34 -20.15 -1.60
CA LEU A 273 -1.99 -21.22 -0.86
C LEU A 273 -1.73 -22.58 -1.51
N LYS A 274 -1.94 -22.69 -2.82
CA LYS A 274 -1.69 -23.93 -3.57
C LYS A 274 -0.23 -24.38 -3.46
N ARG A 275 0.74 -23.47 -3.56
CA ARG A 275 2.16 -23.80 -3.43
C ARG A 275 2.49 -24.35 -2.04
N VAL A 276 1.94 -23.76 -0.98
CA VAL A 276 2.13 -24.26 0.39
C VAL A 276 1.45 -25.62 0.58
N GLU A 277 0.27 -25.82 0.00
CA GLU A 277 -0.46 -27.08 0.02
C GLU A 277 0.33 -28.20 -0.69
N GLU A 278 0.91 -27.93 -1.85
CA GLU A 278 1.77 -28.87 -2.59
C GLU A 278 2.99 -29.30 -1.74
N VAL A 279 3.65 -28.35 -1.05
CA VAL A 279 4.76 -28.67 -0.15
C VAL A 279 4.30 -29.53 1.03
N TYR A 280 3.15 -29.22 1.62
CA TYR A 280 2.62 -29.99 2.75
C TYR A 280 2.20 -31.41 2.34
N TYR A 281 1.59 -31.55 1.15
CA TYR A 281 1.25 -32.84 0.56
C TYR A 281 2.50 -33.72 0.40
N ASP A 282 3.57 -33.17 -0.20
CA ASP A 282 4.84 -33.87 -0.38
C ASP A 282 5.45 -34.36 0.94
N MET A 283 5.25 -33.62 2.03
CA MET A 283 5.72 -34.03 3.36
C MET A 283 4.88 -35.14 3.97
N LYS A 284 3.55 -35.08 3.77
CA LYS A 284 2.62 -36.09 4.27
C LYS A 284 2.86 -37.45 3.62
N ILE A 285 3.01 -37.48 2.28
CA ILE A 285 3.29 -38.74 1.57
C ILE A 285 4.66 -39.34 1.94
N ARG A 286 5.63 -38.51 2.34
CA ARG A 286 6.97 -38.95 2.78
C ARG A 286 7.03 -39.30 4.27
N HIS A 287 5.92 -39.23 5.00
CA HIS A 287 5.84 -39.47 6.45
C HIS A 287 6.79 -38.56 7.26
N LEU A 288 7.07 -37.35 6.77
CA LEU A 288 7.89 -36.36 7.48
C LEU A 288 7.07 -35.53 8.47
N ALA A 289 5.75 -35.47 8.26
CA ALA A 289 4.80 -34.83 9.16
C ALA A 289 4.20 -35.86 10.14
N ASN A 290 5.00 -36.27 11.14
CA ASN A 290 4.49 -37.11 12.24
C ASN A 290 3.64 -36.26 13.17
N GLY A 291 2.33 -36.49 13.20
CA GLY A 291 1.42 -35.75 14.08
C GLY A 291 -0.09 -36.01 13.92
N ASP A 292 -0.53 -36.79 12.94
CA ASP A 292 -1.98 -37.06 12.76
C ASP A 292 -2.41 -38.45 13.25
N SER A 293 -1.49 -39.25 13.81
CA SER A 293 -1.77 -40.64 14.22
C SER A 293 -2.34 -40.80 15.63
N ALA A 294 -2.84 -39.75 16.28
CA ALA A 294 -3.25 -39.82 17.70
C ALA A 294 -4.62 -39.20 18.08
N GLU A 295 -5.47 -38.78 17.16
CA GLU A 295 -6.78 -38.17 17.53
C GLU A 295 -8.02 -38.72 16.81
N ASP A 296 -7.95 -39.85 16.12
CA ASP A 296 -9.16 -40.50 15.57
C ASP A 296 -9.18 -42.02 15.81
N ASN A 297 -9.35 -42.41 17.07
CA ASN A 297 -9.84 -43.73 17.46
C ASN A 297 -10.50 -43.65 18.84
N GLY A 298 -11.67 -43.03 18.86
CA GLY A 298 -12.48 -42.92 20.07
C GLY A 298 -13.91 -42.56 19.72
N THR A 299 -14.65 -43.51 19.13
CA THR A 299 -16.05 -43.88 19.47
C THR A 299 -16.52 -44.97 18.49
N GLN A 300 -16.16 -46.24 18.73
CA GLN A 300 -16.96 -47.37 18.24
C GLN A 300 -17.94 -47.72 19.36
N GLY A 301 -19.12 -47.09 19.32
CA GLY A 301 -20.31 -47.58 19.99
C GLY A 301 -21.26 -48.08 18.92
N GLN A 302 -21.46 -49.40 18.85
CA GLN A 302 -22.71 -50.09 18.50
C GLN A 302 -22.44 -51.58 18.23
N SER A 303 -22.73 -52.43 19.23
CA SER A 303 -23.64 -53.57 19.13
C SER A 303 -23.85 -54.15 20.52
#